data_AF-A0A293MCP1-F1
#
_entry.id   AF-A0A293MCP1-F1
#
_cell.length_a   1.000
_cell.length_b   1.000
_cell.length_c   1.000
_cell.angle_alpha   90.00
_cell.angle_beta   90.00
_cell.angle_gamma   90.00
#
_symmetry.space_group_name_H-M   'P 1'
#
loop_
_entity.id
_entity.type
_entity.pdbx_description
1 polymer ?
#
loop_
_entity_poly.entity_id
_entity_poly.type
_entity_poly.pdbx_seq_one_letter_code
_entity_poly.pdbx_strand_id
1 'polypeptide(L)'
;MQSLIEREQLNAEFVAKAQIICNTLQESGYWADFIDPSSGRPYLGPYTSSTMLETDERYKHFGFTIEDLGCCKVITHHLWGANALVGCLFTNAPFDSPEVKKI
;
A
#
# COMPACT_ATOMS: atom_id res chain seq x y z
N MET A 1 10.96 -17.65 10.62
CA MET A 1 9.66 -18.02 11.21
C MET A 1 9.01 -16.82 11.90
N GLN A 2 9.69 -16.08 12.78
CA GLN A 2 9.13 -14.85 13.40
C GLN A 2 8.75 -13.76 12.38
N SER A 3 9.57 -13.51 11.35
CA SER A 3 9.31 -12.49 10.32
C SER A 3 8.07 -12.74 9.45
N LEU A 4 7.69 -14.01 9.24
CA LEU A 4 6.49 -14.34 8.45
C LEU A 4 5.21 -14.04 9.24
N ILE A 5 5.22 -14.36 10.54
CA ILE A 5 4.09 -14.08 11.44
C ILE A 5 3.89 -12.57 11.56
N GLU A 6 4.98 -11.82 11.78
CA GLU A 6 4.93 -10.35 11.83
C GLU A 6 4.37 -9.76 10.54
N ARG A 7 4.83 -10.24 9.38
CA ARG A 7 4.33 -9.81 8.08
C ARG A 7 2.83 -10.09 7.91
N GLU A 8 2.37 -11.27 8.26
CA GLU A 8 0.95 -11.63 8.18
C GLU A 8 0.09 -10.74 9.08
N GLN A 9 0.55 -10.46 10.30
CA GLN A 9 -0.12 -9.56 11.23
C GLN A 9 -0.20 -8.12 10.68
N LEU A 10 0.92 -7.57 10.22
CA LEU A 10 0.98 -6.22 9.64
C LEU A 10 0.13 -6.11 8.36
N ASN A 11 0.10 -7.15 7.52
CA ASN A 11 -0.77 -7.19 6.35
C ASN A 11 -2.24 -7.17 6.74
N ALA A 12 -2.64 -7.97 7.73
CA ALA A 12 -4.03 -7.98 8.22
C ALA A 12 -4.43 -6.62 8.80
N GLU A 13 -3.55 -5.99 9.59
CA GLU A 13 -3.78 -4.64 10.12
C GLU A 13 -3.87 -3.58 9.02
N PHE A 14 -3.00 -3.65 8.00
CA PHE A 14 -3.04 -2.76 6.85
C PHE A 14 -4.37 -2.89 6.10
N VAL A 15 -4.79 -4.12 5.76
CA VAL A 15 -6.06 -4.37 5.07
C VAL A 15 -7.24 -3.81 5.86
N ALA A 16 -7.29 -4.08 7.18
CA ALA A 16 -8.38 -3.58 8.03
C ALA A 16 -8.45 -2.03 8.03
N LYS A 17 -7.30 -1.34 8.15
CA LYS A 17 -7.24 0.13 8.13
C LYS A 17 -7.56 0.70 6.74
N ALA A 18 -7.02 0.10 5.69
CA ALA A 18 -7.25 0.53 4.31
C ALA A 18 -8.72 0.41 3.91
N GLN A 19 -9.42 -0.65 4.35
CA GLN A 19 -10.86 -0.79 4.16
C GLN A 19 -11.64 0.35 4.82
N ILE A 20 -11.30 0.72 6.06
CA ILE A 20 -11.96 1.85 6.77
C ILE A 20 -11.78 3.16 6.00
N ILE A 21 -10.56 3.44 5.52
CA ILE A 21 -10.27 4.65 4.76
C ILE A 21 -11.02 4.65 3.41
N CYS A 22 -10.95 3.55 2.65
CA CYS A 22 -11.66 3.42 1.38
C CYS A 22 -13.17 3.59 1.57
N ASN A 23 -13.77 2.94 2.56
CA ASN A 23 -15.20 3.07 2.84
C ASN A 23 -15.56 4.53 3.17
N THR A 24 -14.77 5.20 4.01
CA THR A 24 -15.01 6.62 4.38
C THR A 24 -15.01 7.53 3.16
N LEU A 25 -14.04 7.34 2.24
CA LEU A 25 -13.94 8.12 1.01
C LEU A 25 -15.09 7.79 0.04
N GLN A 26 -15.46 6.52 -0.08
CA GLN A 26 -16.54 6.04 -0.94
C GLN A 26 -17.92 6.52 -0.48
N GLU A 27 -18.18 6.52 0.83
CA GLU A 27 -19.41 7.09 1.42
C GLU A 27 -19.54 8.59 1.15
N SER A 28 -18.42 9.28 0.95
CA SER A 28 -18.35 10.69 0.58
C SER A 28 -18.43 10.94 -0.94
N GLY A 29 -18.61 9.88 -1.74
CA GLY A 29 -18.78 9.95 -3.19
C GLY A 29 -17.47 9.90 -4.00
N TYR A 30 -16.33 9.67 -3.35
CA TYR A 30 -15.04 9.50 -4.03
C TYR A 30 -14.78 8.03 -4.39
N TRP A 31 -14.08 7.80 -5.50
CA TRP A 31 -13.50 6.50 -5.73
C TRP A 31 -12.29 6.32 -4.80
N ALA A 32 -12.19 5.16 -4.18
CA ALA A 32 -11.00 4.76 -3.43
C ALA A 32 -10.80 3.25 -3.53
N ASP A 33 -9.56 2.81 -3.61
CA ASP A 33 -9.15 1.40 -3.57
C ASP A 33 -7.72 1.32 -3.03
N PHE A 34 -7.25 0.14 -2.67
CA PHE A 34 -5.88 -0.09 -2.23
C PHE A 34 -5.33 -1.36 -2.84
N ILE A 35 -4.01 -1.50 -2.78
CA ILE A 35 -3.34 -2.70 -3.28
C ILE A 35 -3.27 -3.72 -2.16
N ASP A 36 -3.85 -4.89 -2.41
CA ASP A 36 -3.72 -6.05 -1.55
C ASP A 36 -2.23 -6.41 -1.39
N PRO A 37 -1.67 -6.38 -0.18
CA PRO A 37 -0.23 -6.55 0.03
C PRO A 37 0.25 -7.98 -0.23
N SER A 38 -0.66 -8.96 -0.28
CA SER A 38 -0.31 -10.36 -0.53
C SER A 38 -0.21 -10.67 -2.02
N SER A 39 -1.06 -10.07 -2.85
CA SER A 39 -1.18 -10.35 -4.29
C SER A 39 -0.63 -9.23 -5.18
N GLY A 40 -0.48 -8.02 -4.64
CA GLY A 40 -0.12 -6.82 -5.39
C GLY A 40 -1.22 -6.32 -6.32
N ARG A 41 -2.48 -6.73 -6.14
CA ARG A 41 -3.60 -6.37 -7.02
C ARG A 41 -4.57 -5.40 -6.32
N PRO A 42 -5.43 -4.68 -7.07
CA PRO A 42 -6.52 -3.93 -6.46
C PRO A 42 -7.36 -4.84 -5.56
N TYR A 43 -7.68 -4.37 -4.37
CA TYR A 43 -8.41 -5.16 -3.36
C TYR A 43 -9.91 -5.16 -3.64
N LEU A 44 -10.48 -4.00 -4.00
CA LEU A 44 -11.91 -3.85 -4.30
C LEU A 44 -12.22 -3.99 -5.79
N GLY A 45 -11.28 -3.59 -6.65
CA GLY A 45 -11.41 -3.66 -8.10
C GLY A 45 -11.40 -5.09 -8.67
N PRO A 46 -11.75 -5.24 -9.96
CA PRO A 46 -11.69 -6.53 -10.63
C PRO A 46 -10.24 -7.00 -10.81
N TYR A 47 -10.09 -8.30 -11.08
CA TYR A 47 -8.79 -8.87 -11.41
C TYR A 47 -8.16 -8.17 -12.63
N THR A 48 -6.89 -7.80 -12.50
CA THR A 48 -6.03 -7.24 -13.55
C THR A 48 -4.75 -8.05 -13.58
N SER A 49 -4.13 -8.25 -14.76
CA SER A 49 -2.82 -8.91 -14.87
C SER A 49 -1.67 -8.10 -14.27
N SER A 50 -1.83 -6.77 -14.15
CA SER A 50 -0.83 -5.88 -13.57
C SER A 50 -0.84 -5.96 -12.05
N THR A 51 0.35 -5.97 -11.45
CA THR A 51 0.55 -5.99 -9.99
C THR A 51 1.44 -4.82 -9.55
N MET A 52 1.39 -4.49 -8.26
CA MET A 52 2.28 -3.57 -7.55
C MET A 52 2.64 -4.20 -6.20
N LEU A 53 3.77 -4.89 -6.15
CA LEU A 53 4.23 -5.57 -4.94
C LEU A 53 4.91 -4.58 -3.99
N GLU A 54 5.08 -4.95 -2.72
CA GLU A 54 5.67 -4.09 -1.66
C GLU A 54 7.09 -3.54 -1.95
N THR A 55 7.86 -4.18 -2.84
CA THR A 55 9.21 -3.76 -3.25
C THR A 55 9.29 -3.28 -4.70
N ASP A 56 8.14 -2.90 -5.27
CA ASP A 56 8.05 -2.43 -6.65
C ASP A 56 8.91 -1.18 -6.89
N GLU A 57 9.57 -1.10 -8.06
CA GLU A 57 10.44 0.03 -8.40
C GLU A 57 9.72 1.38 -8.44
N ARG A 58 8.40 1.38 -8.66
CA ARG A 58 7.61 2.61 -8.66
C ARG A 58 7.70 3.34 -7.31
N TYR A 59 7.97 2.65 -6.21
CA TYR A 59 8.20 3.27 -4.89
C TYR A 59 9.38 4.24 -4.85
N LYS A 60 10.32 4.18 -5.81
CA LYS A 60 11.36 5.20 -5.98
C LYS A 60 10.78 6.61 -6.15
N HIS A 61 9.60 6.73 -6.77
CA HIS A 61 8.93 8.01 -6.98
C HIS A 61 8.12 8.47 -5.76
N PHE A 62 7.96 7.62 -4.75
CA PHE A 62 7.22 7.89 -3.51
C PHE A 62 8.14 8.07 -2.30
N GLY A 63 9.41 8.40 -2.53
CA GLY A 63 10.37 8.73 -1.47
C GLY A 63 11.10 7.53 -0.84
N PHE A 64 10.96 6.33 -1.41
CA PHE A 64 11.70 5.15 -0.97
C PHE A 64 12.93 4.90 -1.82
N THR A 65 13.92 4.21 -1.26
CA THR A 65 15.03 3.66 -2.03
C THR A 65 14.71 2.21 -2.38
N ILE A 66 14.91 1.83 -3.63
CA ILE A 66 14.75 0.44 -4.11
C ILE A 66 16.08 -0.02 -4.69
N GLU A 67 16.65 -1.05 -4.07
CA GLU A 67 17.86 -1.74 -4.54
C GLU A 67 17.47 -3.02 -5.28
N ASP A 68 18.02 -3.22 -6.48
CA ASP A 68 17.81 -4.42 -7.28
C ASP A 68 19.01 -5.36 -7.10
N LEU A 69 18.75 -6.55 -6.57
CA LEU A 69 19.72 -7.61 -6.32
C LEU A 69 19.68 -8.70 -7.40
N GLY A 70 19.01 -8.44 -8.52
CA GLY A 70 18.81 -9.35 -9.65
C GLY A 70 17.62 -10.29 -9.44
N CYS A 71 17.66 -11.13 -8.40
CA CYS A 71 16.55 -12.07 -8.12
C CYS A 71 15.45 -11.49 -7.23
N CYS A 72 15.74 -10.40 -6.52
CA CYS A 72 14.81 -9.73 -5.62
C CYS A 72 15.12 -8.23 -5.53
N LYS A 73 14.18 -7.49 -4.95
CA LYS A 73 14.29 -6.06 -4.71
C LYS A 73 14.11 -5.78 -3.23
N VAL A 74 14.88 -4.83 -2.72
CA VAL A 74 14.83 -4.39 -1.33
C VAL A 74 14.33 -2.95 -1.28
N ILE A 75 13.25 -2.74 -0.54
CA ILE A 75 12.72 -1.41 -0.24
C ILE A 75 13.31 -0.90 1.07
N THR A 76 13.78 0.34 1.05
CA THR A 76 14.41 0.99 2.20
C THR A 76 13.76 2.35 2.45
N HIS A 77 13.26 2.53 3.68
CA HIS A 77 12.79 3.81 4.21
C HIS A 77 13.95 4.58 4.85
N HIS A 78 13.99 5.90 4.68
CA HIS A 78 15.13 6.72 5.14
C HIS A 78 15.33 6.74 6.66
N LEU A 79 14.28 6.47 7.47
CA LEU A 79 14.40 6.35 8.94
C LEU A 79 14.43 4.91 9.43
N TRP A 80 13.72 4.00 8.77
CA TRP A 80 13.47 2.64 9.27
C TRP A 80 14.35 1.59 8.59
N GLY A 81 15.12 1.99 7.57
CA GLY A 81 15.89 1.07 6.76
C GLY A 81 14.97 0.09 6.03
N ALA A 82 15.37 -1.18 5.98
CA ALA A 82 14.57 -2.27 5.43
C ALA A 82 13.54 -2.86 6.41
N ASN A 83 13.39 -2.28 7.62
CA ASN A 83 12.40 -2.71 8.61
C ASN A 83 11.06 -1.99 8.38
N ALA A 84 10.48 -2.15 7.19
CA ALA A 84 9.24 -1.50 6.81
C ALA A 84 8.39 -2.39 5.90
N LEU A 85 7.08 -2.34 6.11
CA LEU A 85 6.07 -2.87 5.19
C LEU A 85 5.35 -1.68 4.55
N VAL A 86 5.29 -1.67 3.22
CA VAL A 86 4.74 -0.54 2.45
C VAL A 86 3.53 -1.00 1.66
N GLY A 87 2.42 -0.28 1.83
CA GLY A 87 1.18 -0.47 1.07
C GLY A 87 0.70 0.86 0.48
N CYS A 88 -0.10 0.76 -0.58
CA CYS A 88 -0.64 1.91 -1.30
C CYS A 88 -2.16 1.92 -1.28
N LEU A 89 -2.71 3.11 -1.02
CA LEU A 89 -4.11 3.44 -1.22
C LEU A 89 -4.21 4.52 -2.29
N PHE A 90 -5.21 4.42 -3.14
CA PHE A 90 -5.49 5.31 -4.25
C PHE A 90 -6.89 5.88 -4.11
N THR A 91 -7.05 7.15 -4.44
CA THR A 91 -8.36 7.80 -4.45
C THR A 91 -8.37 8.93 -5.49
N ASN A 92 -9.57 9.29 -5.96
CA ASN A 92 -9.78 10.49 -6.75
C ASN A 92 -10.20 11.70 -5.88
N ALA A 93 -10.25 11.55 -4.55
CA ALA A 93 -10.51 12.65 -3.65
C ALA A 93 -9.42 13.73 -3.78
N PRO A 94 -9.80 15.01 -3.98
CA PRO A 94 -8.84 16.10 -4.00
C PRO A 94 -8.06 16.18 -2.69
N PHE A 95 -6.78 16.55 -2.76
CA PHE A 95 -5.92 16.69 -1.57
C PHE A 95 -6.48 17.69 -0.55
N ASP A 96 -7.22 18.69 -1.00
CA ASP A 96 -7.82 19.71 -0.16
C ASP A 96 -9.21 19.34 0.39
N SER A 97 -9.73 18.15 0.09
CA SER A 97 -11.03 17.70 0.58
C SER A 97 -11.04 17.54 2.11
N PRO A 98 -12.17 17.81 2.79
CA PRO A 98 -12.30 17.60 4.23
C PRO A 98 -12.05 16.15 4.66
N GLU A 99 -12.37 15.18 3.81
CA GLU A 99 -12.22 13.76 4.05
C GLU A 99 -10.73 13.37 4.07
N VAL A 100 -9.96 13.83 3.09
CA VAL A 100 -8.52 13.56 3.01
C VAL A 100 -7.76 14.24 4.15
N LYS A 101 -8.17 15.44 4.56
CA LYS A 101 -7.56 16.16 5.70
C LYS A 101 -7.80 15.51 7.06
N LYS A 102 -8.76 14.58 7.18
CA LYS A 102 -9.07 13.85 8.42
C LYS A 102 -8.34 12.52 8.53
N ILE A 103 -7.72 12.06 7.43
CA ILE A 103 -6.86 10.87 7.38
C ILE A 103 -5.48 11.28 7.89
#